data_AF-A0A8S0Z2I6-F1
#
_entry.id   AF-A0A8S0Z2I6-F1
#
_cell.length_a   1.000
_cell.length_b   1.000
_cell.length_c   1.000
_cell.angle_alpha   90.00
_cell.angle_beta   90.00
_cell.angle_gamma   90.00
#
_symmetry.space_group_name_H-M   'P 1'
#
loop_
_entity.id
_entity.type
_entity.pdbx_description
1 polymer ?
#
loop_
_entity_poly.entity_id
_entity_poly.type
_entity_poly.pdbx_seq_one_letter_code
_entity_poly.pdbx_strand_id
1 'polypeptide(L)'
;MTKALLIADGRDVNQAENLSFPERLQLVQKYPVVVSRQFSVRVNALMRFLKRDPDCLGGPVVDFWYRIEFQNRGSPHLHMLVWCDNIPDFSTQEGIEVIERVVSCSLMPNDSVLQKLIKDVQIHKHTATCYKNRNDSHCRFGFPRPAYETTICLGPDEVLSNNGRFCCLKRTVDESMVNNYNPTLLSLWKGNIDVQPCGNVTAVAYYVAKYASKCEPHDTGEVVREAVVKAKRQGGPVWNQLFAVSMAILSQRLVSAPECAYRLCHLPLKMSSRKTVFINSCKPNERFRLLRFDGDDTSIYNNIFDRYVLRPDELEDLSLAEFAVRFETVSNLIWNEDDGDEELRSEDVTPARFIRLRDNTRMRIRNKSAVLRTRYFTLNSDKEAYYYSLLVCHVPFRDESELLLEEETAEECFIRRQREFRPLHGNVSAEEFAHAEQMIQQALAQAVALNAARNTHDVDAPLICGGEQIVNNDDNYCEDVCERSAMPDEVFLGNIRSLNVQQRDLFQKVSAAVEMDLQGQEGQLLLFITGGAGSGKSFVLKLLVEHIKRCYARC
;
A
#
# COMPACT_ATOMS: atom_id res chain seq x y z
N MET A 1 19.01 23.58 6.70
CA MET A 1 19.40 22.55 7.70
C MET A 1 20.66 22.93 8.46
N THR A 2 21.86 22.97 7.88
CA THR A 2 23.11 23.28 8.63
C THR A 2 23.07 24.60 9.40
N LYS A 3 22.58 25.68 8.80
CA LYS A 3 22.41 26.97 9.50
C LYS A 3 21.48 26.87 10.71
N ALA A 4 20.38 26.11 10.60
CA ALA A 4 19.45 25.90 11.72
C ALA A 4 20.08 25.07 12.85
N LEU A 5 20.93 24.10 12.52
CA LEU A 5 21.70 23.35 13.51
C LEU A 5 22.73 24.23 14.22
N LEU A 6 23.40 25.14 13.50
CA LEU A 6 24.33 26.10 14.11
C LEU A 6 23.62 27.07 15.05
N ILE A 7 22.44 27.58 14.67
CA ILE A 7 21.61 28.41 15.55
C ILE A 7 21.27 27.66 16.84
N ALA A 8 20.82 26.41 16.72
CA ALA A 8 20.48 25.58 17.88
C ALA A 8 21.70 25.28 18.77
N ASP A 9 22.90 25.24 18.18
CA ASP A 9 24.17 25.06 18.89
C ASP A 9 24.79 26.36 19.41
N GLY A 10 24.15 27.51 19.18
CA GLY A 10 24.68 28.82 19.57
C GLY A 10 25.92 29.26 18.77
N ARG A 11 26.13 28.69 17.59
CA ARG A 11 27.26 28.98 16.69
C ARG A 11 26.86 29.94 15.57
N ASP A 12 27.85 30.67 15.03
CA ASP A 12 27.66 31.56 13.88
C ASP A 12 27.24 30.78 12.63
N VAL A 13 26.11 31.18 12.04
CA VAL A 13 25.52 30.61 10.82
C VAL A 13 26.42 30.72 9.59
N ASN A 14 27.35 31.67 9.56
CA ASN A 14 28.28 31.86 8.45
C ASN A 14 29.31 30.72 8.36
N GLN A 15 29.48 29.94 9.41
CA GLN A 15 30.37 28.78 9.44
C GLN A 15 29.78 27.54 8.72
N ALA A 16 28.52 27.58 8.27
CA ALA A 16 27.81 26.42 7.73
C ALA A 16 28.54 25.69 6.59
N GLU A 17 29.22 26.43 5.72
CA GLU A 17 29.93 25.86 4.57
C GLU A 17 31.29 25.24 4.96
N ASN A 18 31.88 25.71 6.06
CA ASN A 18 33.21 25.31 6.53
C ASN A 18 33.20 24.11 7.48
N LEU A 19 32.03 23.64 7.91
CA LEU A 19 31.94 22.47 8.79
C LEU A 19 32.43 21.21 8.10
N SER A 20 33.28 20.45 8.78
CA SER A 20 33.68 19.10 8.39
C SER A 20 32.50 18.12 8.48
N PHE A 21 32.62 16.97 7.83
CA PHE A 21 31.59 15.93 7.90
C PHE A 21 31.34 15.43 9.35
N PRO A 22 32.37 15.13 10.18
CA PRO A 22 32.16 14.74 11.57
C PRO A 22 31.42 15.79 12.41
N GLU A 23 31.74 17.08 12.25
CA GLU A 23 31.02 18.16 12.96
C GLU A 23 29.55 18.22 12.54
N ARG A 24 29.26 18.11 11.24
CA ARG A 24 27.87 18.08 10.75
C ARG A 24 27.12 16.88 11.33
N LEU A 25 27.76 15.71 11.40
CA LEU A 25 27.18 14.50 11.96
C LEU A 25 26.85 14.67 13.46
N GLN A 26 27.78 15.24 14.24
CA GLN A 26 27.56 15.52 15.66
C GLN A 26 26.38 16.48 15.88
N LEU A 27 26.28 17.54 15.08
CA LEU A 27 25.15 18.47 15.16
C LEU A 27 23.81 17.78 14.85
N VAL A 28 23.76 16.93 13.82
CA VAL A 28 22.55 16.17 13.46
C VAL A 28 22.14 15.23 14.61
N GLN A 29 23.09 14.57 15.26
CA GLN A 29 22.84 13.68 16.40
C GLN A 29 22.38 14.44 17.64
N LYS A 30 22.94 15.62 17.90
CA LYS A 30 22.65 16.45 19.07
C LYS A 30 21.28 17.14 19.00
N TYR A 31 20.81 17.49 17.80
CA TYR A 31 19.59 18.29 17.62
C TYR A 31 18.50 17.60 16.75
N PRO A 32 17.97 16.44 17.17
CA PRO A 32 16.99 15.68 16.38
C PRO A 32 15.69 16.46 16.11
N VAL A 33 15.23 17.29 17.05
CA VAL A 33 14.03 18.14 16.88
C VAL A 33 14.22 19.14 15.73
N VAL A 34 15.40 19.76 15.66
CA VAL A 34 15.73 20.72 14.60
C VAL A 34 15.79 20.03 13.25
N VAL A 35 16.39 18.84 13.18
CA VAL A 35 16.44 18.02 11.95
C VAL A 35 15.02 17.71 11.48
N SER A 36 14.16 17.22 12.37
CA SER A 36 12.78 16.82 12.05
C SER A 36 11.92 18.00 11.59
N ARG A 37 11.95 19.12 12.31
CA ARG A 37 11.21 20.34 11.92
C ARG A 37 11.72 20.90 10.58
N GLN A 38 13.03 20.98 10.39
CA GLN A 38 13.62 21.45 9.13
C GLN A 38 13.30 20.53 7.95
N PHE A 39 13.18 19.22 8.16
CA PHE A 39 12.73 18.31 7.12
C PHE A 39 11.27 18.61 6.74
N SER A 40 10.35 18.74 7.71
CA SER A 40 8.96 19.14 7.45
C SER A 40 8.85 20.46 6.68
N VAL A 41 9.62 21.49 7.06
CA VAL A 41 9.66 22.77 6.34
C VAL A 41 10.02 22.58 4.87
N ARG A 42 11.05 21.76 4.59
CA ARG A 42 11.49 21.48 3.22
C ARG A 42 10.45 20.69 2.43
N VAL A 43 9.80 19.70 3.04
CA VAL A 43 8.69 18.96 2.42
C VAL A 43 7.54 19.90 2.08
N ASN A 44 7.15 20.80 2.98
CA ASN A 44 6.10 21.78 2.71
C ASN A 44 6.47 22.74 1.58
N ALA A 45 7.71 23.21 1.53
CA ALA A 45 8.20 24.05 0.44
C ALA A 45 8.17 23.32 -0.90
N LEU A 46 8.61 22.05 -0.92
CA LEU A 46 8.54 21.17 -2.10
C LEU A 46 7.08 21.00 -2.57
N MET A 47 6.15 20.70 -1.66
CA MET A 47 4.74 20.54 -2.03
C MET A 47 4.10 21.83 -2.52
N ARG A 48 4.43 22.98 -1.93
CA ARG A 48 3.98 24.29 -2.40
C ARG A 48 4.50 24.60 -3.81
N PHE A 49 5.75 24.24 -4.08
CA PHE A 49 6.33 24.39 -5.42
C PHE A 49 5.60 23.51 -6.44
N LEU A 50 5.47 22.21 -6.16
CA LEU A 50 4.77 21.25 -7.05
C LEU A 50 3.32 21.64 -7.36
N LYS A 51 2.61 22.25 -6.42
CA LYS A 51 1.23 22.73 -6.64
C LYS A 51 1.16 24.00 -7.49
N ARG A 52 2.21 24.81 -7.53
CA ARG A 52 2.24 26.11 -8.22
C ARG A 52 2.85 26.03 -9.61
N ASP A 53 3.79 25.12 -9.81
CA ASP A 53 4.48 24.91 -11.09
C ASP A 53 3.84 23.71 -11.83
N PRO A 54 2.96 23.95 -12.80
CA PRO A 54 2.30 22.88 -13.55
C PRO A 54 3.25 22.15 -14.51
N ASP A 55 4.41 22.72 -14.84
CA ASP A 55 5.30 22.15 -15.85
C ASP A 55 6.38 21.23 -15.22
N CYS A 56 6.65 21.39 -13.92
CA CYS A 56 7.69 20.64 -13.22
C CYS A 56 7.59 19.11 -13.39
N LEU A 57 6.37 18.57 -13.37
CA LEU A 57 6.09 17.13 -13.56
C LEU A 57 5.40 16.83 -14.90
N GLY A 58 5.39 17.80 -15.82
CA GLY A 58 4.81 17.68 -17.15
C GLY A 58 3.31 18.00 -17.24
N GLY A 59 2.65 18.27 -16.11
CA GLY A 59 1.25 18.68 -16.03
C GLY A 59 0.87 19.08 -14.58
N PRO A 60 -0.25 19.79 -14.39
CA PRO A 60 -0.65 20.29 -13.08
C PRO A 60 -0.98 19.16 -12.10
N VAL A 61 -0.50 19.29 -10.86
CA VAL A 61 -0.74 18.31 -9.80
C VAL A 61 -2.21 18.35 -9.34
N VAL A 62 -2.94 17.26 -9.56
CA VAL A 62 -4.36 17.12 -9.18
C VAL A 62 -4.58 16.23 -7.97
N ASP A 63 -3.66 15.31 -7.65
CA ASP A 63 -3.71 14.48 -6.46
C ASP A 63 -2.31 14.19 -5.93
N PHE A 64 -2.21 13.89 -4.64
CA PHE A 64 -0.96 13.45 -4.04
C PHE A 64 -1.21 12.62 -2.78
N TRP A 65 -0.24 11.79 -2.48
CA TRP A 65 -0.10 11.11 -1.21
C TRP A 65 1.39 11.05 -0.86
N TYR A 66 1.74 11.31 0.38
CA TYR A 66 3.10 11.05 0.85
C TYR A 66 3.13 10.53 2.27
N ARG A 67 4.24 9.86 2.59
CA ARG A 67 4.58 9.37 3.92
C ARG A 67 6.05 9.66 4.22
N ILE A 68 6.32 9.99 5.48
CA ILE A 68 7.65 10.10 6.04
C ILE A 68 8.00 8.75 6.69
N GLU A 69 9.10 8.15 6.26
CA GLU A 69 9.63 6.87 6.76
C GLU A 69 11.03 7.09 7.37
N PHE A 70 11.32 6.38 8.46
CA PHE A 70 12.64 6.35 9.10
C PHE A 70 13.18 4.94 8.95
N GLN A 71 14.12 4.73 8.02
CA GLN A 71 14.55 3.39 7.60
C GLN A 71 15.51 2.69 8.59
N ASN A 72 15.28 2.77 9.91
CA ASN A 72 16.21 2.32 10.97
C ASN A 72 17.64 2.91 10.89
N ARG A 73 17.86 3.86 9.97
CA ARG A 73 19.15 4.52 9.66
C ARG A 73 19.16 5.98 10.10
N GLY A 74 18.17 6.41 10.87
CA GLY A 74 18.09 7.73 11.49
C GLY A 74 17.58 8.88 10.62
N SER A 75 17.81 8.86 9.30
CA SER A 75 17.38 9.96 8.43
C SER A 75 15.93 9.81 7.95
N PRO A 76 15.14 10.90 7.92
CA PRO A 76 13.79 10.89 7.36
C PRO A 76 13.82 10.74 5.83
N HIS A 77 12.92 9.91 5.30
CA HIS A 77 12.71 9.69 3.88
C HIS A 77 11.30 10.12 3.50
N LEU A 78 11.18 10.89 2.42
CA LEU A 78 9.89 11.24 1.84
C LEU A 78 9.57 10.23 0.72
N HIS A 79 8.52 9.43 0.93
CA HIS A 79 7.92 8.60 -0.11
C HIS A 79 6.65 9.27 -0.58
N MET A 80 6.50 9.50 -1.88
CA MET A 80 5.42 10.30 -2.43
C MET A 80 4.91 9.72 -3.76
N LEU A 81 3.60 9.78 -3.94
CA LEU A 81 2.89 9.58 -5.20
C LEU A 81 2.20 10.89 -5.58
N VAL A 82 2.33 11.28 -6.84
CA VAL A 82 1.77 12.53 -7.38
C VAL A 82 1.04 12.18 -8.67
N TRP A 83 -0.20 12.67 -8.79
CA TRP A 83 -1.01 12.54 -10.00
C TRP A 83 -1.06 13.88 -10.69
N CYS A 84 -0.69 13.90 -11.97
CA CYS A 84 -0.72 15.08 -12.81
C CYS A 84 -1.81 14.91 -13.88
N ASP A 85 -2.48 16.01 -14.22
CA ASP A 85 -3.50 16.03 -15.27
C ASP A 85 -2.88 16.31 -16.64
N ASN A 86 -3.62 16.02 -17.71
CA ASN A 86 -3.21 16.26 -19.10
C ASN A 86 -1.87 15.60 -19.51
N ILE A 87 -1.55 14.45 -18.90
CA ILE A 87 -0.37 13.65 -19.27
C ILE A 87 -0.78 12.67 -20.38
N PRO A 88 -0.11 12.69 -21.55
CA PRO A 88 -0.32 11.69 -22.60
C PRO A 88 -0.01 10.27 -22.11
N ASP A 89 -0.59 9.27 -22.75
CA ASP A 89 -0.26 7.87 -22.47
C ASP A 89 1.23 7.65 -22.74
N PHE A 90 1.95 7.10 -21.75
CA PHE A 90 3.39 6.86 -21.84
C PHE A 90 3.79 5.83 -22.91
N SER A 91 2.84 5.11 -23.50
CA SER A 91 3.06 4.26 -24.66
C SER A 91 3.14 5.04 -25.99
N THR A 92 2.72 6.32 -26.03
CA THR A 92 2.83 7.16 -27.23
C THR A 92 4.15 7.93 -27.27
N GLN A 93 4.49 8.44 -28.45
CA GLN A 93 5.67 9.26 -28.65
C GLN A 93 5.63 10.53 -27.77
N GLU A 94 4.48 11.18 -27.67
CA GLU A 94 4.28 12.36 -26.83
C GLU A 94 4.47 12.03 -25.34
N GLY A 95 3.99 10.87 -24.90
CA GLY A 95 4.18 10.41 -23.52
C GLY A 95 5.64 10.13 -23.18
N ILE A 96 6.39 9.53 -24.12
CA ILE A 96 7.84 9.31 -23.98
C ILE A 96 8.58 10.65 -23.89
N GLU A 97 8.23 11.63 -24.72
CA GLU A 97 8.82 12.98 -24.66
C GLU A 97 8.58 13.67 -23.31
N VAL A 98 7.39 13.49 -22.73
CA VAL A 98 7.10 13.97 -21.37
C VAL A 98 7.99 13.28 -20.34
N ILE A 99 8.18 11.96 -20.42
CA ILE A 99 9.08 11.23 -19.52
C ILE A 99 10.50 11.78 -19.62
N GLU A 100 11.04 11.90 -20.83
CA GLU A 100 12.43 12.35 -21.05
C GLU A 100 12.64 13.82 -20.64
N ARG A 101 11.60 14.65 -20.70
CA ARG A 101 11.62 16.02 -20.18
C ARG A 101 11.60 16.07 -18.65
N VAL A 102 10.80 15.23 -18.00
CA VAL A 102 10.56 15.28 -16.56
C VAL A 102 11.58 14.48 -15.75
N VAL A 103 12.06 13.36 -16.30
CA VAL A 103 12.95 12.42 -15.62
C VAL A 103 14.22 12.24 -16.43
N SER A 104 15.34 12.60 -15.80
CA SER A 104 16.67 12.45 -16.38
C SER A 104 17.52 11.51 -15.53
N CYS A 105 18.50 10.89 -16.17
CA CYS A 105 19.65 10.30 -15.49
C CYS A 105 20.96 10.78 -16.10
N SER A 106 20.93 11.90 -16.83
CA SER A 106 22.10 12.42 -17.50
C SER A 106 23.07 13.10 -16.55
N LEU A 107 24.36 13.13 -16.89
CA LEU A 107 25.37 13.92 -16.18
C LEU A 107 25.29 15.43 -16.47
N MET A 108 24.48 15.86 -17.44
CA MET A 108 24.23 17.27 -17.79
C MET A 108 25.53 18.09 -17.92
N PRO A 109 26.43 17.77 -18.87
CA PRO A 109 27.77 18.36 -18.94
C PRO A 109 27.78 19.88 -19.15
N ASN A 110 26.71 20.44 -19.70
CA ASN A 110 26.59 21.87 -20.00
C ASN A 110 26.09 22.71 -18.80
N ASP A 111 25.70 22.09 -17.69
CA ASP A 111 25.29 22.78 -16.46
C ASP A 111 26.24 22.39 -15.32
N SER A 112 27.26 23.22 -15.07
CA SER A 112 28.28 22.95 -14.05
C SER A 112 27.72 22.84 -12.63
N VAL A 113 26.65 23.59 -12.32
CA VAL A 113 26.04 23.61 -10.98
C VAL A 113 25.25 22.33 -10.76
N LEU A 114 24.40 21.97 -11.71
CA LEU A 114 23.62 20.74 -11.66
C LEU A 114 24.52 19.50 -11.75
N GLN A 115 25.54 19.52 -12.62
CA GLN A 115 26.51 18.43 -12.72
C GLN A 115 27.20 18.17 -11.38
N LYS A 116 27.60 19.21 -10.65
CA LYS A 116 28.16 19.06 -9.31
C LYS A 116 27.16 18.40 -8.36
N LEU A 117 25.91 18.85 -8.34
CA LEU A 117 24.85 18.23 -7.53
C LEU A 117 24.65 16.75 -7.88
N ILE A 118 24.60 16.41 -9.17
CA ILE A 118 24.46 15.02 -9.63
C ILE A 118 25.61 14.17 -9.10
N LYS A 119 26.85 14.64 -9.25
CA LYS A 119 28.04 13.94 -8.76
C LYS A 119 28.04 13.77 -7.24
N ASP A 120 27.54 14.76 -6.51
CA ASP A 120 27.52 14.76 -5.05
C ASP A 120 26.42 13.86 -4.46
N VAL A 121 25.21 13.84 -5.05
CA VAL A 121 24.02 13.23 -4.42
C VAL A 121 23.22 12.24 -5.28
N GLN A 122 23.55 12.07 -6.56
CA GLN A 122 22.83 11.15 -7.46
C GLN A 122 23.63 9.98 -8.00
N ILE A 123 24.95 9.93 -7.78
CA ILE A 123 25.76 8.78 -8.16
C ILE A 123 25.58 7.68 -7.12
N HIS A 124 25.07 6.53 -7.58
CA HIS A 124 25.02 5.33 -6.77
C HIS A 124 26.43 4.86 -6.42
N LYS A 125 26.65 4.55 -5.15
CA LYS A 125 27.86 3.90 -4.66
C LYS A 125 27.46 2.60 -4.01
N HIS A 126 28.05 1.50 -4.46
CA HIS A 126 27.79 0.20 -3.85
C HIS A 126 28.21 0.24 -2.38
N THR A 127 27.29 -0.17 -1.52
CA THR A 127 27.47 -0.32 -0.08
C THR A 127 27.02 -1.72 0.31
N ALA A 128 27.34 -2.17 1.52
CA ALA A 128 26.85 -3.46 2.04
C ALA A 128 25.32 -3.62 1.88
N THR A 129 24.57 -2.52 1.90
CA THR A 129 23.11 -2.52 1.77
C THR A 129 22.60 -2.68 0.35
N CYS A 130 23.48 -2.72 -0.65
CA CYS A 130 23.14 -3.01 -2.04
C CYS A 130 22.92 -4.50 -2.27
N TYR A 131 23.43 -5.32 -1.36
CA TYR A 131 23.41 -6.77 -1.43
C TYR A 131 22.52 -7.23 -0.27
N LYS A 132 21.48 -8.03 -0.54
CA LYS A 132 20.68 -8.59 0.54
C LYS A 132 21.52 -9.62 1.30
N ASN A 133 22.29 -10.39 0.55
CA ASN A 133 23.22 -11.40 1.07
C ASN A 133 24.65 -11.07 0.75
N ARG A 134 25.58 -11.57 1.57
CA ARG A 134 27.02 -11.42 1.33
C ARG A 134 27.49 -12.04 -0.01
N ASN A 135 26.71 -12.98 -0.55
CA ASN A 135 27.00 -13.70 -1.79
C ASN A 135 26.28 -13.12 -3.02
N ASP A 136 25.47 -12.07 -2.86
CA ASP A 136 24.81 -11.44 -4.02
C ASP A 136 25.87 -10.77 -4.92
N SER A 137 25.93 -11.21 -6.17
CA SER A 137 26.77 -10.59 -7.20
C SER A 137 26.08 -9.39 -7.88
N HIS A 138 24.83 -9.11 -7.54
CA HIS A 138 23.99 -8.11 -8.21
C HIS A 138 23.45 -7.07 -7.23
N CYS A 139 23.52 -5.80 -7.60
CA CYS A 139 22.93 -4.73 -6.79
C CYS A 139 21.40 -4.84 -6.80
N ARG A 140 20.77 -4.91 -5.62
CA ARG A 140 19.30 -4.97 -5.47
C ARG A 140 18.55 -3.78 -6.05
N PHE A 141 19.27 -2.68 -6.28
CA PHE A 141 18.75 -1.47 -6.91
C PHE A 141 18.92 -1.48 -8.44
N GLY A 142 19.53 -2.52 -9.01
CA GLY A 142 19.72 -2.69 -10.45
C GLY A 142 20.88 -1.87 -11.05
N PHE A 143 21.87 -1.48 -10.24
CA PHE A 143 23.07 -0.79 -10.73
C PHE A 143 24.20 -1.77 -11.05
N PRO A 144 25.05 -1.50 -12.06
CA PRO A 144 24.88 -0.45 -13.08
C PRO A 144 23.64 -0.71 -13.95
N ARG A 145 22.84 0.31 -14.25
CA ARG A 145 21.65 0.11 -15.12
C ARG A 145 22.04 0.17 -16.60
N PRO A 146 21.43 -0.66 -17.46
CA PRO A 146 21.83 -0.80 -18.87
C PRO A 146 21.66 0.48 -19.68
N ALA A 147 22.52 0.66 -20.70
CA ALA A 147 22.46 1.79 -21.62
C ALA A 147 21.33 1.62 -22.64
N TYR A 148 20.65 2.71 -22.98
CA TYR A 148 19.58 2.76 -23.97
C TYR A 148 19.66 4.05 -24.78
N GLU A 149 19.49 3.95 -26.09
CA GLU A 149 19.50 5.11 -27.00
C GLU A 149 18.24 5.97 -26.88
N THR A 150 17.11 5.35 -26.54
CA THR A 150 15.80 5.96 -26.34
C THR A 150 15.14 5.40 -25.09
N THR A 151 14.18 6.14 -24.52
CA THR A 151 13.37 5.63 -23.41
C THR A 151 12.36 4.59 -23.90
N ILE A 152 12.29 3.46 -23.19
CA ILE A 152 11.41 2.34 -23.53
C ILE A 152 10.46 2.09 -22.35
N CYS A 153 9.15 2.10 -22.61
CA CYS A 153 8.12 1.73 -21.65
C CYS A 153 7.89 0.21 -21.67
N LEU A 154 7.74 -0.39 -20.50
CA LEU A 154 7.68 -1.83 -20.29
C LEU A 154 6.24 -2.31 -20.10
N GLY A 155 5.93 -3.51 -20.59
CA GLY A 155 4.66 -4.18 -20.34
C GLY A 155 4.50 -4.63 -18.87
N PRO A 156 3.29 -5.00 -18.40
CA PRO A 156 3.04 -5.36 -17.00
C PRO A 156 3.98 -6.42 -16.42
N ASP A 157 4.26 -7.49 -17.17
CA ASP A 157 5.16 -8.57 -16.74
C ASP A 157 6.62 -8.13 -16.67
N GLU A 158 7.04 -7.28 -17.61
CA GLU A 158 8.39 -6.70 -17.67
C GLU A 158 8.61 -5.67 -16.56
N VAL A 159 7.58 -4.92 -16.17
CA VAL A 159 7.64 -4.01 -15.02
C VAL A 159 7.91 -4.78 -13.73
N LEU A 160 7.26 -5.93 -13.55
CA LEU A 160 7.47 -6.78 -12.37
C LEU A 160 8.89 -7.36 -12.34
N SER A 161 9.40 -7.82 -13.48
CA SER A 161 10.79 -8.31 -13.58
C SER A 161 11.80 -7.17 -13.37
N ASN A 162 11.47 -5.94 -13.78
CA ASN A 162 12.25 -4.73 -13.55
C ASN A 162 11.98 -4.05 -12.19
N ASN A 163 11.64 -4.82 -11.15
CA ASN A 163 11.45 -4.33 -9.77
C ASN A 163 10.39 -3.23 -9.61
N GLY A 164 9.38 -3.23 -10.46
CA GLY A 164 8.30 -2.24 -10.48
C GLY A 164 8.60 -0.98 -11.28
N ARG A 165 9.75 -0.91 -11.98
CA ARG A 165 10.09 0.24 -12.82
C ARG A 165 9.37 0.15 -14.16
N PHE A 166 8.59 1.19 -14.46
CA PHE A 166 7.74 1.24 -15.64
C PHE A 166 8.49 1.42 -16.96
N CYS A 167 9.66 2.07 -16.92
CA CYS A 167 10.43 2.35 -18.13
C CYS A 167 11.93 2.18 -17.91
N CYS A 168 12.61 1.87 -18.99
CA CYS A 168 14.05 1.99 -19.13
C CYS A 168 14.37 3.35 -19.76
N LEU A 169 14.98 4.26 -18.98
CA LEU A 169 15.29 5.60 -19.47
C LEU A 169 16.48 5.56 -20.44
N LYS A 170 16.43 6.45 -21.43
CA LYS A 170 17.58 6.81 -22.26
C LYS A 170 18.80 7.14 -21.38
N ARG A 171 19.92 6.48 -21.65
CA ARG A 171 21.17 6.68 -20.91
C ARG A 171 22.38 6.14 -21.64
N THR A 172 23.52 6.76 -21.40
CA THR A 172 24.84 6.28 -21.85
C THR A 172 25.48 5.35 -20.82
N VAL A 173 26.58 4.69 -21.20
CA VAL A 173 27.35 3.79 -20.32
C VAL A 173 27.93 4.54 -19.12
N ASP A 174 28.37 5.78 -19.31
CA ASP A 174 28.93 6.64 -18.26
C ASP A 174 27.88 7.06 -17.22
N GLU A 175 26.60 7.04 -17.61
CA GLU A 175 25.45 7.37 -16.78
C GLU A 175 24.87 6.15 -16.07
N SER A 176 25.47 4.96 -16.26
CA SER A 176 24.97 3.69 -15.73
C SER A 176 24.80 3.66 -14.20
N MET A 177 25.56 4.49 -13.48
CA MET A 177 25.52 4.63 -12.02
C MET A 177 24.71 5.84 -11.52
N VAL A 178 24.16 6.65 -12.42
CA VAL A 178 23.36 7.83 -12.05
C VAL A 178 21.93 7.39 -11.73
N ASN A 179 21.38 7.86 -10.61
CA ASN A 179 19.99 7.62 -10.26
C ASN A 179 19.03 8.52 -11.04
N ASN A 180 17.74 8.20 -11.05
CA ASN A 180 16.75 9.00 -11.78
C ASN A 180 16.39 10.26 -10.99
N TYR A 181 16.38 11.42 -11.63
CA TYR A 181 16.06 12.68 -10.97
C TYR A 181 15.27 13.60 -11.92
N ASN A 182 14.53 14.55 -11.34
CA ASN A 182 14.03 15.70 -12.07
C ASN A 182 15.01 16.87 -11.85
N PRO A 183 15.55 17.52 -12.91
CA PRO A 183 16.55 18.58 -12.78
C PRO A 183 16.15 19.75 -11.86
N THR A 184 14.90 20.20 -11.98
CA THR A 184 14.35 21.30 -11.16
C THR A 184 14.22 20.87 -9.71
N LEU A 185 13.65 19.69 -9.45
CA LEU A 185 13.51 19.17 -8.09
C LEU A 185 14.86 18.87 -7.44
N LEU A 186 15.85 18.40 -8.19
CA LEU A 186 17.20 18.18 -7.66
C LEU A 186 17.85 19.50 -7.23
N SER A 187 17.70 20.56 -8.03
CA SER A 187 18.23 21.89 -7.72
C SER A 187 17.58 22.50 -6.47
N LEU A 188 16.28 22.27 -6.27
CA LEU A 188 15.53 22.71 -5.11
C LEU A 188 15.82 21.86 -3.87
N TRP A 189 15.81 20.54 -4.02
CA TRP A 189 15.97 19.60 -2.93
C TRP A 189 17.42 19.48 -2.48
N LYS A 190 18.41 19.52 -3.39
CA LYS A 190 19.85 19.37 -3.06
C LYS A 190 20.14 18.14 -2.20
N GLY A 191 19.51 17.03 -2.54
CA GLY A 191 19.65 15.74 -1.87
C GLY A 191 19.30 14.62 -2.84
N ASN A 192 19.56 13.38 -2.43
CA ASN A 192 19.17 12.23 -3.24
C ASN A 192 17.64 12.22 -3.43
N ILE A 193 17.23 11.98 -4.68
CA ILE A 193 15.83 11.80 -5.12
C ILE A 193 15.82 10.64 -6.12
N ASP A 194 14.70 9.93 -6.21
CA ASP A 194 14.44 8.90 -7.20
C ASP A 194 13.06 9.15 -7.79
N VAL A 195 13.02 9.79 -8.96
CA VAL A 195 11.77 10.11 -9.67
C VAL A 195 11.51 9.03 -10.70
N GLN A 196 10.31 8.45 -10.69
CA GLN A 196 9.93 7.39 -11.61
C GLN A 196 8.53 7.67 -12.16
N PRO A 197 8.32 7.57 -13.49
CA PRO A 197 6.98 7.62 -14.04
C PRO A 197 6.19 6.36 -13.63
N CYS A 198 4.91 6.53 -13.36
CA CYS A 198 3.98 5.45 -13.05
C CYS A 198 2.88 5.43 -14.09
N GLY A 199 3.03 4.62 -15.14
CA GLY A 199 2.12 4.61 -16.29
C GLY A 199 0.96 3.62 -16.21
N ASN A 200 0.95 2.70 -15.25
CA ASN A 200 -0.11 1.69 -15.16
C ASN A 200 -0.55 1.41 -13.72
N VAL A 201 -1.80 0.94 -13.57
CA VAL A 201 -2.42 0.63 -12.26
C VAL A 201 -1.64 -0.48 -11.55
N THR A 202 -1.11 -1.46 -12.28
CA THR A 202 -0.30 -2.57 -11.74
C THR A 202 0.96 -2.08 -11.02
N ALA A 203 1.67 -1.09 -11.58
CA ALA A 203 2.88 -0.52 -10.99
C ALA A 203 2.54 0.27 -9.72
N VAL A 204 1.44 1.03 -9.72
CA VAL A 204 0.95 1.72 -8.53
C VAL A 204 0.55 0.71 -7.45
N ALA A 205 -0.19 -0.33 -7.80
CA ALA A 205 -0.58 -1.40 -6.88
C ALA A 205 0.64 -2.15 -6.33
N TYR A 206 1.62 -2.50 -7.17
CA TYR A 206 2.88 -3.12 -6.76
C TYR A 206 3.68 -2.20 -5.82
N TYR A 207 3.77 -0.91 -6.13
CA TYR A 207 4.43 0.07 -5.27
C TYR A 207 3.75 0.09 -3.91
N VAL A 208 2.44 0.34 -3.86
CA VAL A 208 1.66 0.38 -2.62
C VAL A 208 1.79 -0.93 -1.84
N ALA A 209 1.66 -2.08 -2.51
CA ALA A 209 1.84 -3.42 -1.96
C ALA A 209 3.20 -3.57 -1.27
N LYS A 210 4.28 -3.24 -1.98
CA LYS A 210 5.66 -3.35 -1.48
C LYS A 210 5.86 -2.55 -0.21
N TYR A 211 5.26 -1.36 -0.08
CA TYR A 211 5.36 -0.56 1.14
C TYR A 211 4.41 -1.02 2.25
N ALA A 212 3.21 -1.47 1.90
CA ALA A 212 2.24 -2.01 2.86
C ALA A 212 2.73 -3.33 3.47
N SER A 213 3.48 -4.13 2.71
CA SER A 213 4.07 -5.40 3.14
C SER A 213 5.48 -5.28 3.73
N LYS A 214 6.04 -4.06 3.84
CA LYS A 214 7.29 -3.86 4.61
C LYS A 214 7.00 -4.17 6.07
N CYS A 215 7.45 -5.34 6.53
CA CYS A 215 7.43 -5.67 7.94
C CYS A 215 8.38 -4.75 8.71
N GLU A 216 7.98 -4.41 9.94
CA GLU A 216 8.96 -3.98 10.96
C GLU A 216 10.02 -5.09 11.12
N PRO A 217 11.25 -4.77 11.55
CA PRO A 217 12.33 -5.75 11.67
C PRO A 217 11.90 -7.04 12.35
N HIS A 218 12.39 -8.18 11.84
CA HIS A 218 11.97 -9.53 12.22
C HIS A 218 11.95 -9.77 13.74
N ASP A 219 12.83 -9.12 14.50
CA ASP A 219 12.97 -9.24 15.95
C ASP A 219 11.71 -8.76 16.73
N THR A 220 10.84 -7.95 16.11
CA THR A 220 9.63 -7.44 16.78
C THR A 220 8.45 -8.41 16.65
N GLY A 221 8.38 -9.18 15.55
CA GLY A 221 7.20 -9.98 15.22
C GLY A 221 6.96 -11.13 16.18
N GLU A 222 8.01 -11.86 16.55
CA GLU A 222 7.91 -13.02 17.45
C GLU A 222 7.54 -12.60 18.88
N VAL A 223 8.16 -11.53 19.39
CA VAL A 223 7.88 -11.02 20.74
C VAL A 223 6.43 -10.52 20.85
N VAL A 224 5.92 -9.84 19.81
CA VAL A 224 4.52 -9.39 19.78
C VAL A 224 3.57 -10.59 19.72
N ARG A 225 3.88 -11.60 18.89
CA ARG A 225 3.09 -12.83 18.82
C ARG A 225 3.04 -13.54 20.18
N GLU A 226 4.18 -13.67 20.84
CA GLU A 226 4.26 -14.26 22.18
C GLU A 226 3.47 -13.44 23.20
N ALA A 227 3.58 -12.11 23.18
CA ALA A 227 2.81 -11.23 24.04
C ALA A 227 1.29 -11.38 23.82
N VAL A 228 0.85 -11.51 22.57
CA VAL A 228 -0.56 -11.77 22.22
C VAL A 228 -1.02 -13.13 22.77
N VAL A 229 -0.24 -14.19 22.56
CA VAL A 229 -0.56 -15.53 23.08
C VAL A 229 -0.63 -15.52 24.60
N LYS A 230 0.33 -14.88 25.26
CA LYS A 230 0.39 -14.76 26.72
C LYS A 230 -0.81 -13.97 27.26
N ALA A 231 -1.13 -12.84 26.66
CA ALA A 231 -2.27 -12.01 27.04
C ALA A 231 -3.60 -12.77 26.89
N LYS A 232 -3.78 -13.50 25.79
CA LYS A 232 -4.95 -14.37 25.58
C LYS A 232 -5.04 -15.49 26.62
N ARG A 233 -3.92 -16.16 26.93
CA ARG A 233 -3.87 -17.25 27.93
C ARG A 233 -4.15 -16.76 29.35
N GLN A 234 -3.70 -15.55 29.71
CA GLN A 234 -3.96 -14.95 31.02
C GLN A 234 -5.42 -14.53 31.20
N GLY A 235 -6.15 -14.29 30.10
CA GLY A 235 -7.54 -13.87 30.12
C GLY A 235 -7.74 -12.47 30.72
N GLY A 236 -8.95 -12.18 31.20
CA GLY A 236 -9.30 -10.90 31.79
C GLY A 236 -9.78 -9.85 30.77
N PRO A 237 -10.04 -8.61 31.22
CA PRO A 237 -10.58 -7.55 30.36
C PRO A 237 -9.73 -7.30 29.11
N VAL A 238 -10.37 -7.08 27.95
CA VAL A 238 -9.69 -6.86 26.66
C VAL A 238 -8.68 -5.72 26.74
N TRP A 239 -8.97 -4.65 27.49
CA TRP A 239 -8.05 -3.52 27.63
C TRP A 239 -6.73 -3.90 28.33
N ASN A 240 -6.76 -4.81 29.33
CA ASN A 240 -5.55 -5.31 30.00
C ASN A 240 -4.69 -6.12 29.02
N GLN A 241 -5.34 -6.97 28.24
CA GLN A 241 -4.66 -7.77 27.21
C GLN A 241 -4.01 -6.85 26.16
N LEU A 242 -4.75 -5.85 25.68
CA LEU A 242 -4.24 -4.85 24.74
C LEU A 242 -3.10 -4.02 25.32
N PHE A 243 -3.17 -3.65 26.59
CA PHE A 243 -2.12 -2.90 27.27
C PHE A 243 -0.83 -3.72 27.37
N ALA A 244 -0.91 -4.99 27.77
CA ALA A 244 0.24 -5.89 27.82
C ALA A 244 0.91 -6.07 26.46
N VAL A 245 0.12 -6.28 25.40
CA VAL A 245 0.64 -6.36 24.02
C VAL A 245 1.28 -5.04 23.60
N SER A 246 0.66 -3.90 23.94
CA SER A 246 1.18 -2.57 23.62
C SER A 246 2.53 -2.31 24.28
N MET A 247 2.69 -2.71 25.56
CA MET A 247 3.97 -2.59 26.27
C MET A 247 5.07 -3.45 25.64
N ALA A 248 4.75 -4.66 25.18
CA ALA A 248 5.69 -5.52 24.48
C ALA A 248 6.14 -4.93 23.13
N ILE A 249 5.23 -4.29 22.39
CA ILE A 249 5.57 -3.57 21.15
C ILE A 249 6.50 -2.39 21.46
N LEU A 250 6.17 -1.60 22.48
CA LEU A 250 6.92 -0.39 22.84
C LEU A 250 8.34 -0.70 23.32
N SER A 251 8.54 -1.81 24.05
CA SER A 251 9.86 -2.17 24.59
C SER A 251 10.85 -2.66 23.53
N GLN A 252 10.35 -3.20 22.41
CA GLN A 252 11.19 -3.79 21.35
C GLN A 252 11.39 -2.88 20.14
N ARG A 253 10.47 -1.93 19.90
CA ARG A 253 10.52 -1.11 18.69
C ARG A 253 11.67 -0.11 18.75
N LEU A 254 12.73 -0.39 17.99
CA LEU A 254 13.81 0.56 17.75
C LEU A 254 13.27 1.75 16.94
N VAL A 255 13.44 2.95 17.50
CA VAL A 255 13.04 4.21 16.88
C VAL A 255 14.23 5.16 16.87
N SER A 256 14.42 5.85 15.75
CA SER A 256 15.49 6.85 15.67
C SER A 256 15.12 8.14 16.42
N ALA A 257 16.11 8.89 16.91
CA ALA A 257 15.85 10.16 17.60
C ALA A 257 15.04 11.16 16.74
N PRO A 258 15.28 11.30 15.42
CA PRO A 258 14.42 12.13 14.56
C PRO A 258 12.98 11.60 14.42
N GLU A 259 12.78 10.27 14.40
CA GLU A 259 11.43 9.68 14.42
C GLU A 259 10.70 10.02 15.73
N CYS A 260 11.38 9.87 16.87
CA CYS A 260 10.84 10.25 18.17
C CYS A 260 10.44 11.72 18.18
N ALA A 261 11.31 12.60 17.67
CA ALA A 261 11.01 14.03 17.54
C ALA A 261 9.80 14.29 16.62
N TYR A 262 9.65 13.56 15.52
CA TYR A 262 8.45 13.66 14.67
C TYR A 262 7.17 13.34 15.44
N ARG A 263 7.19 12.27 16.24
CA ARG A 263 6.02 11.82 17.02
C ARG A 263 5.71 12.77 18.18
N LEU A 264 6.72 13.14 18.96
CA LEU A 264 6.58 14.01 20.14
C LEU A 264 6.23 15.45 19.77
N CYS A 265 6.69 15.95 18.62
CA CYS A 265 6.30 17.26 18.12
C CYS A 265 5.03 17.22 17.24
N HIS A 266 4.32 16.08 17.21
CA HIS A 266 3.12 15.88 16.41
C HIS A 266 3.27 16.20 14.92
N LEU A 267 4.48 16.08 14.35
CA LEU A 267 4.72 16.40 12.94
C LEU A 267 4.00 15.38 12.02
N PRO A 268 3.39 15.81 10.90
CA PRO A 268 2.67 14.91 10.01
C PRO A 268 3.58 13.83 9.41
N LEU A 269 3.36 12.57 9.77
CA LEU A 269 4.06 11.41 9.19
C LEU A 269 3.46 10.98 7.84
N LYS A 270 2.28 11.48 7.49
CA LYS A 270 1.61 11.24 6.22
C LYS A 270 0.73 12.42 5.87
N MET A 271 0.57 12.70 4.58
CA MET A 271 -0.49 13.56 4.08
C MET A 271 -1.02 13.04 2.76
N SER A 272 -2.24 13.44 2.44
CA SER A 272 -2.88 13.13 1.17
C SER A 272 -3.83 14.25 0.79
N SER A 273 -3.97 14.46 -0.51
CA SER A 273 -4.98 15.38 -1.04
C SER A 273 -6.41 14.86 -0.86
N ARG A 274 -6.57 13.57 -0.53
CA ARG A 274 -7.85 12.94 -0.19
C ARG A 274 -7.83 12.41 1.24
N LYS A 275 -8.87 12.76 2.02
CA LYS A 275 -9.13 12.15 3.32
C LYS A 275 -9.69 10.73 3.14
N THR A 276 -9.59 9.90 4.17
CA THR A 276 -10.28 8.61 4.24
C THR A 276 -11.47 8.72 5.18
N VAL A 277 -12.60 8.12 4.83
CA VAL A 277 -13.77 7.98 5.71
C VAL A 277 -14.05 6.51 5.92
N PHE A 278 -14.16 6.08 7.18
CA PHE A 278 -14.54 4.71 7.53
C PHE A 278 -16.03 4.66 7.86
N ILE A 279 -16.76 3.77 7.20
CA ILE A 279 -18.13 3.42 7.54
C ILE A 279 -18.10 2.05 8.19
N ASN A 280 -18.55 1.97 9.44
CA ASN A 280 -18.81 0.68 10.05
C ASN A 280 -20.09 0.11 9.44
N SER A 281 -19.94 -0.77 8.45
CA SER A 281 -21.04 -1.36 7.68
C SER A 281 -21.63 -2.64 8.28
N CYS A 282 -21.38 -2.90 9.57
CA CYS A 282 -22.01 -4.00 10.30
C CYS A 282 -23.49 -3.70 10.59
N LYS A 283 -24.26 -4.73 10.95
CA LYS A 283 -25.66 -4.58 11.39
C LYS A 283 -25.76 -3.65 12.61
N PRO A 284 -26.91 -2.96 12.84
CA PRO A 284 -27.06 -1.97 13.91
C PRO A 284 -26.57 -2.41 15.29
N ASN A 285 -26.89 -3.65 15.67
CA ASN A 285 -26.53 -4.28 16.94
C ASN A 285 -25.02 -4.56 17.11
N GLU A 286 -24.26 -4.59 16.02
CA GLU A 286 -22.81 -4.85 16.02
C GLU A 286 -21.98 -3.56 15.88
N ARG A 287 -22.63 -2.42 15.63
CA ARG A 287 -21.95 -1.14 15.42
C ARG A 287 -21.61 -0.46 16.74
N PHE A 288 -20.34 -0.54 17.15
CA PHE A 288 -19.84 0.21 18.30
C PHE A 288 -20.03 1.73 18.15
N ARG A 289 -20.12 2.42 19.29
CA ARG A 289 -20.27 3.87 19.40
C ARG A 289 -19.19 4.45 20.29
N LEU A 290 -18.78 5.68 20.00
CA LEU A 290 -17.83 6.42 20.84
C LEU A 290 -18.60 7.12 21.96
N LEU A 291 -18.19 6.85 23.20
CA LEU A 291 -18.68 7.56 24.37
C LEU A 291 -18.08 8.97 24.41
N ARG A 292 -18.89 9.91 24.86
CA ARG A 292 -18.53 11.29 25.14
C ARG A 292 -18.65 11.52 26.64
N PHE A 293 -17.58 12.00 27.25
CA PHE A 293 -17.54 12.36 28.66
C PHE A 293 -17.46 13.88 28.75
N ASP A 294 -18.53 14.52 29.20
CA ASP A 294 -18.58 15.96 29.46
C ASP A 294 -18.82 16.15 30.97
N GLY A 295 -17.74 16.24 31.76
CA GLY A 295 -17.84 16.25 33.22
C GLY A 295 -18.38 14.91 33.75
N ASP A 296 -19.47 14.95 34.51
CA ASP A 296 -20.12 13.75 35.06
C ASP A 296 -21.14 13.12 34.08
N ASP A 297 -21.46 13.79 32.97
CA ASP A 297 -22.43 13.29 31.99
C ASP A 297 -21.76 12.41 30.92
N THR A 298 -22.31 11.22 30.73
CA THR A 298 -21.90 10.28 29.67
C THR A 298 -22.94 10.31 28.55
N SER A 299 -22.52 10.74 27.36
CA SER A 299 -23.34 10.75 26.13
C SER A 299 -22.65 9.97 25.00
N ILE A 300 -23.27 9.91 23.82
CA ILE A 300 -22.73 9.22 22.65
C ILE A 300 -22.48 10.24 21.53
N TYR A 301 -21.34 10.12 20.85
CA TYR A 301 -21.08 10.92 19.65
C TYR A 301 -21.94 10.47 18.47
N ASN A 302 -22.62 11.42 17.82
CA ASN A 302 -23.33 11.19 16.56
C ASN A 302 -22.35 10.74 15.48
N ASN A 303 -22.64 9.59 14.88
CA ASN A 303 -21.86 9.03 13.79
C ASN A 303 -22.39 9.50 12.42
N ILE A 304 -21.88 8.89 11.35
CA ILE A 304 -22.29 9.26 9.99
C ILE A 304 -23.73 8.83 9.65
N PHE A 305 -24.23 7.74 10.23
CA PHE A 305 -25.60 7.27 10.01
C PHE A 305 -26.60 8.24 10.62
N ASP A 306 -26.38 8.66 11.87
CA ASP A 306 -27.26 9.61 12.57
C ASP A 306 -27.42 10.91 11.77
N ARG A 307 -26.35 11.34 11.11
CA ARG A 307 -26.33 12.54 10.25
C ARG A 307 -26.93 12.31 8.87
N TYR A 308 -26.74 11.13 8.30
CA TYR A 308 -27.29 10.74 7.02
C TYR A 308 -28.83 10.66 7.07
N VAL A 309 -29.40 10.19 8.18
CA VAL A 309 -30.86 10.22 8.42
C VAL A 309 -31.39 11.66 8.55
N LEU A 310 -30.54 12.61 8.91
CA LEU A 310 -30.87 14.03 9.03
C LEU A 310 -30.53 14.85 7.78
N ARG A 311 -30.12 14.21 6.68
CA ARG A 311 -29.82 14.91 5.42
C ARG A 311 -31.07 15.65 4.90
N PRO A 312 -30.90 16.81 4.24
CA PRO A 312 -32.01 17.56 3.66
C PRO A 312 -32.63 16.82 2.46
N ASP A 313 -33.82 17.22 2.07
CA ASP A 313 -34.69 16.48 1.14
C ASP A 313 -34.10 16.43 -0.28
N GLU A 314 -33.32 17.45 -0.66
CA GLU A 314 -32.64 17.51 -1.94
C GLU A 314 -31.51 16.47 -2.06
N LEU A 315 -31.14 15.80 -0.95
CA LEU A 315 -30.11 14.77 -0.89
C LEU A 315 -30.68 13.37 -0.62
N GLU A 316 -32.00 13.16 -0.75
CA GLU A 316 -32.65 11.86 -0.50
C GLU A 316 -32.07 10.72 -1.35
N ASP A 317 -31.76 11.01 -2.61
CA ASP A 317 -31.27 10.03 -3.59
C ASP A 317 -29.80 9.63 -3.39
N LEU A 318 -29.09 10.28 -2.47
CA LEU A 318 -27.71 9.89 -2.15
C LEU A 318 -27.72 8.62 -1.32
N SER A 319 -26.85 7.68 -1.68
CA SER A 319 -26.48 6.58 -0.79
C SER A 319 -25.67 7.06 0.42
N LEU A 320 -25.62 6.24 1.47
CA LEU A 320 -24.83 6.53 2.67
C LEU A 320 -23.36 6.76 2.31
N ALA A 321 -22.81 5.97 1.39
CA ALA A 321 -21.42 6.10 0.98
C ALA A 321 -21.17 7.38 0.18
N GLU A 322 -22.05 7.77 -0.75
CA GLU A 322 -21.98 9.06 -1.45
C GLU A 322 -21.99 10.23 -0.46
N PHE A 323 -22.91 10.19 0.51
CA PHE A 323 -23.00 11.21 1.55
C PHE A 323 -21.71 11.26 2.40
N ALA A 324 -21.23 10.11 2.86
CA ALA A 324 -20.04 10.01 3.70
C ALA A 324 -18.77 10.51 3.01
N VAL A 325 -18.60 10.28 1.70
CA VAL A 325 -17.42 10.76 0.95
C VAL A 325 -17.50 12.24 0.58
N ARG A 326 -18.70 12.82 0.45
CA ARG A 326 -18.91 14.24 0.09
C ARG A 326 -18.98 15.18 1.29
N PHE A 327 -19.48 14.74 2.43
CA PHE A 327 -19.70 15.60 3.61
C PHE A 327 -18.90 15.14 4.84
N GLU A 328 -18.27 16.08 5.54
CA GLU A 328 -17.60 15.85 6.82
C GLU A 328 -18.19 16.67 7.96
N THR A 329 -18.01 16.16 9.17
CA THR A 329 -18.41 16.86 10.38
C THR A 329 -17.58 18.12 10.56
N VAL A 330 -18.23 19.19 11.00
CA VAL A 330 -17.54 20.39 11.47
C VAL A 330 -17.10 20.09 12.90
N SER A 331 -15.85 19.68 13.08
CA SER A 331 -15.24 19.69 14.41
C SER A 331 -14.78 21.12 14.71
N ASN A 332 -15.26 21.71 15.79
CA ASN A 332 -14.59 22.84 16.43
C ASN A 332 -13.27 22.29 17.00
N LEU A 333 -12.25 22.14 16.16
CA LEU A 333 -10.90 21.94 16.65
C LEU A 333 -10.48 23.28 17.25
N ILE A 334 -10.77 23.47 18.54
CA ILE A 334 -9.94 24.34 19.35
C ILE A 334 -8.64 23.56 19.47
N TRP A 335 -7.68 23.87 18.60
CA TRP A 335 -6.33 23.35 18.72
C TRP A 335 -5.72 23.99 19.97
N ASN A 336 -5.27 23.16 20.89
CA ASN A 336 -4.56 23.67 22.06
C ASN A 336 -3.11 23.96 21.66
N GLU A 337 -2.45 24.89 22.35
CA GLU A 337 -1.02 25.22 22.14
C GLU A 337 -0.10 23.97 22.24
N ASP A 338 -0.59 22.89 22.85
CA ASP A 338 0.10 21.60 23.02
C ASP A 338 0.07 20.69 21.76
N ASP A 339 -0.75 21.00 20.75
CA ASP A 339 -0.93 20.15 19.55
C ASP A 339 0.20 20.28 18.50
N GLY A 340 1.32 20.92 18.87
CA GLY A 340 2.52 21.10 18.04
C GLY A 340 2.48 22.32 17.11
N ASP A 341 3.49 22.46 16.23
CA ASP A 341 3.66 23.64 15.37
C ASP A 341 2.61 23.73 14.25
N GLU A 342 1.50 24.46 14.47
CA GLU A 342 0.44 24.70 13.48
C GLU A 342 0.96 25.35 12.18
N GLU A 343 1.94 26.25 12.29
CA GLU A 343 2.56 26.94 11.13
C GLU A 343 3.21 25.96 10.14
N LEU A 344 3.67 24.79 10.62
CA LEU A 344 4.21 23.74 9.78
C LEU A 344 3.13 22.88 9.10
N ARG A 345 1.85 23.16 9.32
CA ARG A 345 0.72 22.40 8.77
C ARG A 345 -0.21 23.23 7.89
N SER A 346 0.07 24.51 7.68
CA SER A 346 -0.84 25.43 6.97
C SER A 346 -1.16 24.92 5.55
N GLU A 347 -2.41 24.50 5.34
CA GLU A 347 -2.97 24.21 4.02
C GLU A 347 -3.43 25.52 3.36
N ASP A 348 -3.43 25.57 2.02
CA ASP A 348 -4.07 26.66 1.28
C ASP A 348 -5.54 26.75 1.71
N VAL A 349 -5.97 27.92 2.21
CA VAL A 349 -7.33 28.13 2.72
C VAL A 349 -8.30 28.09 1.53
N THR A 350 -8.89 26.92 1.29
CA THR A 350 -10.00 26.79 0.35
C THR A 350 -11.31 27.18 1.04
N PRO A 351 -12.20 27.94 0.38
CA PRO A 351 -13.48 28.32 0.97
C PRO A 351 -14.26 27.08 1.43
N ALA A 352 -14.64 27.06 2.71
CA ALA A 352 -15.48 26.00 3.25
C ALA A 352 -16.94 26.23 2.84
N ARG A 353 -17.53 25.24 2.20
CA ARG A 353 -18.97 25.21 1.88
C ARG A 353 -19.68 24.27 2.86
N PHE A 354 -20.95 24.52 3.13
CA PHE A 354 -21.71 23.75 4.13
C PHE A 354 -23.08 23.37 3.61
N ILE A 355 -23.59 22.23 4.09
CA ILE A 355 -25.01 21.89 4.06
C ILE A 355 -25.59 22.05 5.46
N ARG A 356 -26.90 22.28 5.53
CA ARG A 356 -27.66 22.26 6.78
C ARG A 356 -28.45 20.96 6.87
N LEU A 357 -28.35 20.29 8.01
CA LEU A 357 -29.15 19.10 8.33
C LEU A 357 -30.51 19.53 8.90
N ARG A 358 -31.47 18.60 8.93
CA ARG A 358 -32.84 18.86 9.43
C ARG A 358 -32.89 19.29 10.90
N ASP A 359 -31.89 18.92 11.70
CA ASP A 359 -31.73 19.36 13.11
C ASP A 359 -31.04 20.74 13.25
N ASN A 360 -30.88 21.48 12.15
CA ASN A 360 -30.15 22.73 12.03
C ASN A 360 -28.62 22.66 12.24
N THR A 361 -28.05 21.49 12.50
CA THR A 361 -26.60 21.32 12.51
C THR A 361 -26.03 21.39 11.09
N ARG A 362 -24.72 21.59 10.97
CA ARG A 362 -24.05 21.78 9.68
C ARG A 362 -23.02 20.70 9.42
N MET A 363 -22.86 20.34 8.15
CA MET A 363 -21.75 19.53 7.67
C MET A 363 -20.99 20.28 6.58
N ARG A 364 -19.66 20.13 6.57
CA ARG A 364 -18.80 20.74 5.56
C ARG A 364 -18.81 19.89 4.28
N ILE A 365 -18.98 20.53 3.14
CA ILE A 365 -18.81 19.92 1.82
C ILE A 365 -17.32 19.82 1.55
N ARG A 366 -16.83 18.60 1.27
CA ARG A 366 -15.44 18.39 0.92
C ARG A 366 -15.15 18.96 -0.47
N ASN A 367 -14.02 19.63 -0.62
CA ASN A 367 -13.54 20.08 -1.93
C ASN A 367 -13.01 18.92 -2.80
N LYS A 368 -12.56 17.83 -2.14
CA LYS A 368 -12.22 16.55 -2.77
C LYS A 368 -12.92 15.41 -2.03
N SER A 369 -13.62 14.56 -2.78
CA SER A 369 -14.29 13.38 -2.22
C SER A 369 -13.29 12.50 -1.46
N ALA A 370 -13.68 12.06 -0.26
CA ALA A 370 -12.89 11.16 0.54
C ALA A 370 -12.84 9.75 -0.09
N VAL A 371 -11.81 8.98 0.27
CA VAL A 371 -11.73 7.55 -0.02
C VAL A 371 -12.56 6.79 1.01
N LEU A 372 -13.56 6.04 0.54
CA LEU A 372 -14.38 5.19 1.38
C LEU A 372 -13.58 3.99 1.89
N ARG A 373 -13.75 3.66 3.17
CA ARG A 373 -13.31 2.40 3.77
C ARG A 373 -14.49 1.78 4.50
N THR A 374 -14.65 0.48 4.37
CA THR A 374 -15.67 -0.31 5.08
C THR A 374 -15.00 -1.47 5.80
N ARG A 375 -15.76 -2.19 6.63
CA ARG A 375 -15.28 -3.47 7.15
C ARG A 375 -15.13 -4.43 5.97
N TYR A 376 -14.00 -5.14 5.92
CA TYR A 376 -13.72 -6.08 4.84
C TYR A 376 -14.48 -7.38 5.08
N PHE A 377 -15.53 -7.60 4.30
CA PHE A 377 -16.26 -8.86 4.22
C PHE A 377 -15.96 -9.52 2.88
N THR A 378 -15.87 -10.84 2.86
CA THR A 378 -15.78 -11.60 1.61
C THR A 378 -16.97 -12.54 1.51
N LEU A 379 -17.41 -12.81 0.28
CA LEU A 379 -18.51 -13.75 0.01
C LEU A 379 -18.27 -15.13 0.65
N ASN A 380 -17.00 -15.56 0.72
CA ASN A 380 -16.60 -16.85 1.27
C ASN A 380 -16.50 -16.86 2.81
N SER A 381 -16.30 -15.71 3.45
CA SER A 381 -16.16 -15.62 4.90
C SER A 381 -17.49 -15.41 5.60
N ASP A 382 -18.30 -14.48 5.09
CA ASP A 382 -19.58 -14.10 5.67
C ASP A 382 -20.45 -13.50 4.58
N LYS A 383 -21.26 -14.36 3.95
CA LYS A 383 -22.10 -14.01 2.80
C LYS A 383 -23.14 -12.96 3.16
N GLU A 384 -23.75 -13.10 4.33
CA GLU A 384 -24.81 -12.23 4.82
C GLU A 384 -24.26 -10.83 5.11
N ALA A 385 -23.15 -10.73 5.84
CA ALA A 385 -22.53 -9.43 6.12
C ALA A 385 -21.94 -8.77 4.87
N TYR A 386 -21.46 -9.56 3.90
CA TYR A 386 -20.96 -9.06 2.62
C TYR A 386 -22.06 -8.32 1.84
N TYR A 387 -23.20 -8.96 1.57
CA TYR A 387 -24.30 -8.32 0.85
C TYR A 387 -24.93 -7.19 1.66
N TYR A 388 -25.07 -7.35 2.97
CA TYR A 388 -25.59 -6.29 3.83
C TYR A 388 -24.72 -5.04 3.77
N SER A 389 -23.39 -5.20 3.82
CA SER A 389 -22.44 -4.10 3.71
C SER A 389 -22.58 -3.35 2.38
N LEU A 390 -22.86 -4.07 1.28
CA LEU A 390 -23.10 -3.44 -0.02
C LEU A 390 -24.40 -2.64 -0.02
N LEU A 391 -25.49 -3.24 0.46
CA LEU A 391 -26.81 -2.60 0.55
C LEU A 391 -26.75 -1.32 1.39
N VAL A 392 -26.25 -1.40 2.62
CA VAL A 392 -26.22 -0.26 3.55
C VAL A 392 -25.30 0.87 3.08
N CYS A 393 -24.29 0.57 2.26
CA CYS A 393 -23.40 1.61 1.74
C CYS A 393 -23.95 2.26 0.47
N HIS A 394 -24.57 1.49 -0.41
CA HIS A 394 -24.80 1.90 -1.81
C HIS A 394 -26.27 2.06 -2.20
N VAL A 395 -27.21 1.60 -1.38
CA VAL A 395 -28.63 1.82 -1.62
C VAL A 395 -29.10 3.03 -0.78
N PRO A 396 -29.80 4.01 -1.37
CA PRO A 396 -30.39 5.12 -0.62
C PRO A 396 -31.45 4.62 0.38
N PHE A 397 -31.43 5.19 1.59
CA PHE A 397 -32.42 4.92 2.63
C PHE A 397 -32.46 6.09 3.61
N ARG A 398 -33.61 6.32 4.25
CA ARG A 398 -33.71 7.23 5.40
C ARG A 398 -33.87 6.48 6.70
N ASP A 399 -34.62 5.38 6.69
CA ASP A 399 -34.66 4.43 7.79
C ASP A 399 -33.92 3.15 7.40
N GLU A 400 -32.97 2.73 8.24
CA GLU A 400 -32.17 1.53 8.00
C GLU A 400 -32.97 0.25 8.24
N SER A 401 -34.02 0.30 9.09
CA SER A 401 -34.89 -0.87 9.29
C SER A 401 -35.74 -1.20 8.07
N GLU A 402 -35.95 -0.26 7.16
CA GLU A 402 -36.69 -0.49 5.90
C GLU A 402 -35.79 -1.06 4.79
N LEU A 403 -34.49 -1.26 5.07
CA LEU A 403 -33.53 -1.73 4.06
C LEU A 403 -33.80 -3.18 3.64
N LEU A 404 -34.09 -4.06 4.62
CA LEU A 404 -34.44 -5.46 4.46
C LEU A 404 -35.92 -5.66 4.82
N LEU A 405 -36.62 -6.53 4.10
CA LEU A 405 -37.93 -7.01 4.52
C LEU A 405 -37.81 -7.96 5.72
N GLU A 406 -38.92 -8.18 6.43
CA GLU A 406 -38.97 -9.17 7.50
C GLU A 406 -38.61 -10.56 6.95
N GLU A 407 -37.69 -11.25 7.63
CA GLU A 407 -37.12 -12.56 7.25
C GLU A 407 -36.35 -12.61 5.91
N GLU A 408 -36.13 -11.48 5.24
CA GLU A 408 -35.35 -11.42 3.99
C GLU A 408 -33.84 -11.45 4.27
N THR A 409 -33.12 -12.29 3.53
CA THR A 409 -31.66 -12.33 3.59
C THR A 409 -31.05 -11.14 2.83
N ALA A 410 -29.83 -10.74 3.18
CA ALA A 410 -29.17 -9.64 2.49
C ALA A 410 -28.91 -9.93 1.00
N GLU A 411 -28.74 -11.19 0.60
CA GLU A 411 -28.58 -11.59 -0.80
C GLU A 411 -29.88 -11.40 -1.60
N GLU A 412 -31.01 -11.82 -1.04
CA GLU A 412 -32.32 -11.65 -1.70
C GLU A 412 -32.64 -10.18 -1.90
N CYS A 413 -32.39 -9.35 -0.88
CA CYS A 413 -32.55 -7.90 -0.99
C CYS A 413 -31.59 -7.30 -2.03
N PHE A 414 -30.33 -7.74 -2.07
CA PHE A 414 -29.36 -7.31 -3.07
C PHE A 414 -29.88 -7.55 -4.51
N ILE A 415 -30.41 -8.74 -4.78
CA ILE A 415 -30.97 -9.08 -6.09
C ILE A 415 -32.21 -8.22 -6.39
N ARG A 416 -33.12 -8.08 -5.41
CA ARG A 416 -34.36 -7.30 -5.56
C ARG A 416 -34.11 -5.82 -5.82
N ARG A 417 -33.13 -5.23 -5.13
CA ARG A 417 -32.82 -3.79 -5.15
C ARG A 417 -31.60 -3.43 -6.00
N GLN A 418 -31.12 -4.36 -6.83
CA GLN A 418 -29.90 -4.17 -7.62
C GLN A 418 -29.90 -2.87 -8.45
N ARG A 419 -31.07 -2.45 -8.95
CA ARG A 419 -31.24 -1.23 -9.77
C ARG A 419 -31.15 0.07 -8.97
N GLU A 420 -31.24 0.01 -7.64
CA GLU A 420 -31.17 1.16 -6.75
C GLU A 420 -29.74 1.47 -6.30
N PHE A 421 -28.77 0.62 -6.64
CA PHE A 421 -27.36 0.81 -6.28
C PHE A 421 -26.79 2.07 -6.90
N ARG A 422 -26.17 2.88 -6.05
CA ARG A 422 -25.55 4.13 -6.42
C ARG A 422 -24.02 3.98 -6.46
N PRO A 423 -23.36 4.34 -7.58
CA PRO A 423 -21.91 4.39 -7.62
C PRO A 423 -21.40 5.54 -6.73
N LEU A 424 -20.18 5.39 -6.19
CA LEU A 424 -19.56 6.44 -5.36
C LEU A 424 -19.30 7.74 -6.13
N HIS A 425 -19.00 7.60 -7.42
CA HIS A 425 -18.83 8.70 -8.35
C HIS A 425 -19.81 8.50 -9.49
N GLY A 426 -20.63 9.51 -9.81
CA GLY A 426 -21.61 9.42 -10.90
C GLY A 426 -21.00 9.14 -12.28
N ASN A 427 -19.68 9.32 -12.43
CA ASN A 427 -18.94 9.12 -13.67
C ASN A 427 -18.18 7.78 -13.73
N VAL A 428 -18.26 6.94 -12.68
CA VAL A 428 -17.58 5.64 -12.65
C VAL A 428 -18.64 4.56 -12.43
N SER A 429 -18.79 3.65 -13.39
CA SER A 429 -19.72 2.54 -13.27
C SER A 429 -19.29 1.57 -12.17
N ALA A 430 -20.24 0.80 -11.64
CA ALA A 430 -19.93 -0.25 -10.67
C ALA A 430 -18.97 -1.30 -11.27
N GLU A 431 -19.09 -1.58 -12.57
CA GLU A 431 -18.24 -2.50 -13.32
C GLU A 431 -16.79 -1.97 -13.42
N GLU A 432 -16.61 -0.67 -13.71
CA GLU A 432 -15.30 -0.03 -13.75
C GLU A 432 -14.60 -0.07 -12.40
N PHE A 433 -15.34 0.17 -11.31
CA PHE A 433 -14.80 0.07 -9.96
C PHE A 433 -14.41 -1.37 -9.60
N ALA A 434 -15.29 -2.34 -9.85
CA ALA A 434 -15.02 -3.76 -9.58
C ALA A 434 -13.82 -4.27 -10.39
N HIS A 435 -13.70 -3.85 -11.65
CA HIS A 435 -12.55 -4.17 -12.50
C HIS A 435 -11.25 -3.59 -11.92
N ALA A 436 -11.26 -2.31 -11.51
CA ALA A 436 -10.10 -1.69 -10.88
C ALA A 436 -9.70 -2.37 -9.56
N GLU A 437 -10.67 -2.75 -8.73
CA GLU A 437 -10.42 -3.51 -7.51
C GLU A 437 -9.79 -4.87 -7.80
N GLN A 438 -10.33 -5.62 -8.77
CA GLN A 438 -9.78 -6.90 -9.20
C GLN A 438 -8.35 -6.76 -9.71
N MET A 439 -8.06 -5.74 -10.53
CA MET A 439 -6.70 -5.46 -11.01
C MET A 439 -5.73 -5.21 -9.86
N ILE A 440 -6.13 -4.41 -8.87
CA ILE A 440 -5.30 -4.11 -7.69
C ILE A 440 -5.06 -5.38 -6.87
N GLN A 441 -6.09 -6.18 -6.63
CA GLN A 441 -5.97 -7.44 -5.89
C GLN A 441 -5.04 -8.44 -6.59
N GLN A 442 -5.16 -8.57 -7.92
CA GLN A 442 -4.27 -9.41 -8.72
C GLN A 442 -2.82 -8.91 -8.66
N ALA A 443 -2.60 -7.61 -8.84
CA ALA A 443 -1.27 -7.00 -8.76
C ALA A 443 -0.65 -7.17 -7.36
N LEU A 444 -1.44 -7.01 -6.29
CA LEU A 444 -1.03 -7.22 -4.91
C LEU A 444 -0.63 -8.69 -4.68
N ALA A 445 -1.45 -9.65 -5.14
CA ALA A 445 -1.17 -11.07 -5.02
C ALA A 445 0.13 -11.45 -5.76
N GLN A 446 0.32 -10.95 -6.98
CA GLN A 446 1.56 -11.13 -7.75
C GLN A 446 2.77 -10.53 -7.02
N ALA A 447 2.63 -9.32 -6.47
CA ALA A 447 3.70 -8.65 -5.73
C ALA A 447 4.12 -9.45 -4.48
N VAL A 448 3.14 -9.95 -3.72
CA VAL A 448 3.37 -10.79 -2.53
C VAL A 448 4.04 -12.10 -2.91
N ALA A 449 3.56 -12.77 -3.95
CA ALA A 449 4.12 -14.04 -4.43
C ALA A 449 5.58 -13.87 -4.91
N LEU A 450 5.88 -12.82 -5.68
CA LEU A 450 7.24 -12.51 -6.13
C LEU A 450 8.17 -12.20 -4.96
N ASN A 451 7.70 -11.48 -3.95
CA ASN A 451 8.48 -11.21 -2.74
C ASN A 451 8.77 -12.51 -1.96
N ALA A 452 7.80 -13.42 -1.87
CA ALA A 452 8.00 -14.73 -1.26
C ALA A 452 9.03 -15.57 -2.04
N ALA A 453 8.92 -15.65 -3.37
CA ALA A 453 9.86 -16.38 -4.22
C ALA A 453 11.30 -15.82 -4.18
N ARG A 454 11.44 -14.50 -4.03
CA ARG A 454 12.76 -13.87 -3.84
C ARG A 454 13.38 -14.19 -2.49
N ASN A 455 12.57 -14.52 -1.49
CA ASN A 455 13.01 -14.92 -0.17
C ASN A 455 13.18 -16.45 -0.03
N THR A 456 12.84 -17.27 -1.05
CA THR A 456 13.12 -18.73 -1.03
C THR A 456 14.47 -19.10 -1.63
N HIS A 457 15.17 -18.16 -2.28
CA HIS A 457 16.61 -18.30 -2.57
C HIS A 457 17.49 -18.01 -1.35
N ASP A 458 16.86 -17.61 -0.23
CA ASP A 458 17.45 -17.50 1.09
C ASP A 458 17.21 -18.81 1.86
N VAL A 459 18.30 -19.52 2.15
CA VAL A 459 18.46 -20.62 3.12
C VAL A 459 18.01 -22.03 2.69
N ASP A 460 18.91 -23.02 2.90
CA ASP A 460 18.63 -24.45 3.03
C ASP A 460 17.57 -24.70 4.13
N ALA A 461 16.30 -24.51 3.80
CA ALA A 461 15.12 -25.12 4.42
C ALA A 461 13.88 -24.53 3.74
N PRO A 462 12.86 -25.34 3.40
CA PRO A 462 11.62 -24.79 2.86
C PRO A 462 11.03 -23.81 3.87
N LEU A 463 10.70 -22.62 3.37
CA LEU A 463 9.79 -21.68 4.01
C LEU A 463 8.41 -22.35 4.05
N ILE A 464 8.22 -23.26 5.00
CA ILE A 464 6.90 -23.63 5.47
C ILE A 464 6.37 -22.33 6.05
N CYS A 465 5.51 -21.64 5.29
CA CYS A 465 4.51 -20.75 5.86
C CYS A 465 3.61 -21.61 6.75
N GLY A 466 4.16 -22.04 7.88
CA GLY A 466 3.46 -22.50 9.05
C GLY A 466 2.95 -21.25 9.72
N GLY A 467 1.98 -20.60 9.07
CA GLY A 467 0.82 -20.33 9.88
C GLY A 467 0.43 -21.69 10.42
N GLU A 468 0.65 -21.92 11.72
CA GLU A 468 -0.31 -22.74 12.43
C GLU A 468 -1.65 -22.27 11.90
N GLN A 469 -2.32 -23.16 11.17
CA GLN A 469 -3.74 -23.03 10.97
C GLN A 469 -4.25 -22.60 12.33
N ILE A 470 -4.97 -21.49 12.37
CA ILE A 470 -5.95 -21.32 13.43
C ILE A 470 -6.90 -22.48 13.18
N VAL A 471 -6.54 -23.63 13.73
CA VAL A 471 -7.47 -24.64 14.16
C VAL A 471 -8.19 -23.92 15.28
N ASN A 472 -9.21 -23.16 14.88
CA ASN A 472 -10.38 -23.04 15.73
C ASN A 472 -10.74 -24.49 16.01
N ASN A 473 -10.53 -24.94 17.24
CA ASN A 473 -10.97 -26.26 17.69
C ASN A 473 -12.50 -26.40 17.69
N ASP A 474 -13.24 -25.48 17.06
CA ASP A 474 -14.70 -25.51 16.95
C ASP A 474 -15.24 -25.25 15.53
N ASP A 475 -14.41 -25.11 14.49
CA ASP A 475 -14.90 -24.98 13.11
C ASP A 475 -14.39 -26.12 12.22
N ASN A 476 -15.26 -27.11 12.08
CA ASN A 476 -15.12 -28.32 11.28
C ASN A 476 -15.13 -27.99 9.76
N TYR A 477 -14.12 -27.24 9.28
CA TYR A 477 -13.90 -26.96 7.86
C TYR A 477 -12.56 -27.52 7.37
N CYS A 478 -12.23 -28.71 7.85
CA CYS A 478 -11.39 -29.66 7.15
C CYS A 478 -12.27 -30.90 6.94
N GLU A 479 -13.07 -30.92 5.87
CA GLU A 479 -13.53 -32.20 5.35
C GLU A 479 -12.28 -32.99 4.97
N ASP A 480 -11.96 -33.97 5.81
CA ASP A 480 -11.23 -35.20 5.54
C ASP A 480 -10.50 -35.23 4.18
N VAL A 481 -9.20 -34.94 4.21
CA VAL A 481 -8.24 -35.58 3.29
C VAL A 481 -7.61 -36.80 3.98
N CYS A 482 -8.41 -37.49 4.80
CA CYS A 482 -8.17 -38.88 5.13
C CYS A 482 -9.13 -39.72 4.28
N GLU A 483 -8.58 -40.62 3.45
CA GLU A 483 -9.28 -41.65 2.68
C GLU A 483 -10.34 -41.18 1.66
N ARG A 484 -9.93 -40.46 0.61
CA ARG A 484 -10.66 -40.54 -0.67
C ARG A 484 -10.24 -41.83 -1.38
N SER A 485 -11.21 -42.65 -1.76
CA SER A 485 -11.02 -43.79 -2.66
C SER A 485 -10.10 -43.41 -3.82
N ALA A 486 -9.12 -44.24 -4.15
CA ALA A 486 -8.29 -44.06 -5.33
C ALA A 486 -9.19 -43.75 -6.55
N MET A 487 -8.83 -42.73 -7.33
CA MET A 487 -9.61 -42.40 -8.52
C MET A 487 -9.65 -43.66 -9.41
N PRO A 488 -10.80 -44.11 -9.93
CA PRO A 488 -10.83 -45.27 -10.82
C PRO A 488 -10.00 -45.03 -12.08
N ASP A 489 -9.34 -46.07 -12.60
CA ASP A 489 -8.45 -45.98 -13.76
C ASP A 489 -9.13 -45.38 -15.00
N GLU A 490 -10.39 -45.73 -15.24
CA GLU A 490 -11.17 -45.19 -16.36
C GLU A 490 -11.38 -43.67 -16.25
N VAL A 491 -11.65 -43.19 -15.04
CA VAL A 491 -11.86 -41.76 -14.75
C VAL A 491 -10.54 -40.99 -14.87
N PHE A 492 -9.44 -41.57 -14.36
CA PHE A 492 -8.11 -40.99 -14.46
C PHE A 492 -7.65 -40.86 -15.92
N LEU A 493 -7.80 -41.93 -16.71
CA LEU A 493 -7.45 -41.93 -18.13
C LEU A 493 -8.36 -41.00 -18.95
N GLY A 494 -9.65 -40.93 -18.62
CA GLY A 494 -10.59 -39.97 -19.20
C GLY A 494 -10.17 -38.52 -18.97
N ASN A 495 -9.75 -38.20 -17.74
CA ASN A 495 -9.29 -36.87 -17.35
C ASN A 495 -7.95 -36.48 -17.98
N ILE A 496 -7.03 -37.42 -18.19
CA ILE A 496 -5.79 -37.16 -18.93
C ILE A 496 -6.10 -36.80 -20.40
N ARG A 497 -7.05 -37.51 -21.02
CA ARG A 497 -7.44 -37.25 -22.42
C ARG A 497 -8.11 -35.90 -22.61
N SER A 498 -8.78 -35.36 -21.58
CA SER A 498 -9.46 -34.07 -21.63
C SER A 498 -8.55 -32.86 -21.35
N LEU A 499 -7.27 -33.07 -21.01
CA LEU A 499 -6.32 -31.98 -20.81
C LEU A 499 -6.12 -31.18 -22.10
N ASN A 500 -6.19 -29.85 -21.96
CA ASN A 500 -5.80 -28.93 -23.03
C ASN A 500 -4.28 -28.95 -23.25
N VAL A 501 -3.80 -28.31 -24.33
CA VAL A 501 -2.39 -28.36 -24.75
C VAL A 501 -1.42 -27.91 -23.64
N GLN A 502 -1.73 -26.81 -22.94
CA GLN A 502 -0.87 -26.27 -21.88
C GLN A 502 -0.88 -27.15 -20.62
N GLN A 503 -2.05 -27.68 -20.25
CA GLN A 503 -2.19 -28.58 -19.10
C GLN A 503 -1.50 -29.92 -19.36
N ARG A 504 -1.50 -30.40 -20.61
CA ARG A 504 -0.82 -31.62 -21.05
C ARG A 504 0.70 -31.47 -21.02
N ASP A 505 1.23 -30.33 -21.47
CA ASP A 505 2.67 -30.02 -21.39
C ASP A 505 3.15 -30.02 -19.93
N LEU A 506 2.38 -29.38 -19.03
CA LEU A 506 2.67 -29.40 -17.60
C LEU A 506 2.62 -30.83 -17.03
N PHE A 507 1.59 -31.61 -17.38
CA PHE A 507 1.47 -33.00 -16.92
C PHE A 507 2.67 -33.84 -17.35
N GLN A 508 3.08 -33.74 -18.62
CA GLN A 508 4.25 -34.45 -19.15
C GLN A 508 5.57 -34.07 -18.47
N LYS A 509 5.77 -32.77 -18.18
CA LYS A 509 6.98 -32.31 -17.47
C LYS A 509 7.09 -32.90 -16.07
N VAL A 510 5.97 -32.96 -15.34
CA VAL A 510 5.94 -33.57 -14.01
C VAL A 510 6.12 -35.10 -14.11
N SER A 511 5.44 -35.76 -15.05
CA SER A 511 5.60 -37.21 -15.29
C SER A 511 7.06 -37.59 -15.57
N ALA A 512 7.74 -36.85 -16.45
CA ALA A 512 9.14 -37.11 -16.80
C ALA A 512 10.06 -36.96 -15.58
N ALA A 513 9.84 -35.95 -14.73
CA ALA A 513 10.63 -35.77 -13.52
C ALA A 513 10.39 -36.90 -12.49
N VAL A 514 9.14 -37.36 -12.35
CA VAL A 514 8.82 -38.52 -11.50
C VAL A 514 9.49 -39.78 -12.03
N GLU A 515 9.50 -40.00 -13.34
CA GLU A 515 10.21 -41.15 -13.94
C GLU A 515 11.73 -41.09 -13.70
N MET A 516 12.34 -39.91 -13.80
CA MET A 516 13.76 -39.72 -13.50
C MET A 516 14.07 -40.03 -12.03
N ASP A 517 13.22 -39.56 -11.11
CA ASP A 517 13.35 -39.83 -9.67
C ASP A 517 13.22 -41.32 -9.35
N LEU A 518 12.23 -42.01 -9.94
CA LEU A 518 12.06 -43.46 -9.80
C LEU A 518 13.23 -44.28 -10.37
N GLN A 519 13.99 -43.72 -11.31
CA GLN A 519 15.22 -44.31 -11.86
C GLN A 519 16.46 -43.99 -11.01
N GLY A 520 16.30 -43.34 -9.86
CA GLY A 520 17.38 -42.97 -8.95
C GLY A 520 18.24 -41.83 -9.46
N GLN A 521 17.74 -41.02 -10.39
CA GLN A 521 18.44 -39.81 -10.85
C GLN A 521 18.13 -38.65 -9.92
N GLU A 522 19.16 -38.07 -9.30
CA GLU A 522 18.99 -36.90 -8.45
C GLU A 522 18.64 -35.66 -9.30
N GLY A 523 17.44 -35.13 -9.10
CA GLY A 523 16.99 -33.89 -9.74
C GLY A 523 15.69 -33.39 -9.14
N GLN A 524 15.65 -32.12 -8.71
CA GLN A 524 14.43 -31.50 -8.18
C GLN A 524 13.74 -30.69 -9.28
N LEU A 525 12.49 -31.03 -9.59
CA LEU A 525 11.65 -30.23 -10.49
C LEU A 525 10.98 -29.09 -9.71
N LEU A 526 11.35 -27.85 -10.01
CA LEU A 526 10.71 -26.64 -9.48
C LEU A 526 9.94 -25.93 -10.60
N LEU A 527 8.62 -25.89 -10.48
CA LEU A 527 7.74 -25.25 -11.47
C LEU A 527 6.82 -24.22 -10.81
N PHE A 528 6.71 -23.05 -11.44
CA PHE A 528 5.71 -22.04 -11.09
C PHE A 528 4.52 -22.14 -12.04
N ILE A 529 3.35 -22.49 -11.51
CA ILE A 529 2.11 -22.65 -12.30
C ILE A 529 1.21 -21.44 -12.05
N THR A 530 0.88 -20.69 -13.12
CA THR A 530 -0.03 -19.54 -13.06
C THR A 530 -1.12 -19.65 -14.14
N GLY A 531 -2.24 -18.94 -13.94
CA GLY A 531 -3.33 -18.86 -14.91
C GLY A 531 -4.56 -18.12 -14.38
N GLY A 532 -5.34 -17.51 -15.27
CA GLY A 532 -6.55 -16.75 -14.93
C GLY A 532 -7.65 -17.57 -14.24
N ALA A 533 -8.63 -16.92 -13.61
CA ALA A 533 -9.79 -17.62 -13.03
C ALA A 533 -10.52 -18.45 -14.11
N GLY A 534 -10.98 -19.66 -13.76
CA GLY A 534 -11.65 -20.55 -14.72
C GLY A 534 -10.72 -21.39 -15.63
N SER A 535 -9.40 -21.22 -15.57
CA SER A 535 -8.45 -21.97 -16.43
C SER A 535 -8.25 -23.46 -16.08
N GLY A 536 -9.03 -24.02 -15.14
CA GLY A 536 -8.97 -25.43 -14.75
C GLY A 536 -7.82 -25.82 -13.81
N LYS A 537 -7.19 -24.87 -13.09
CA LYS A 537 -6.03 -25.13 -12.20
C LYS A 537 -6.27 -26.24 -11.17
N SER A 538 -7.40 -26.18 -10.45
CA SER A 538 -7.73 -27.18 -9.42
C SER A 538 -7.97 -28.57 -10.00
N PHE A 539 -8.45 -28.65 -11.25
CA PHE A 539 -8.61 -29.92 -11.97
C PHE A 539 -7.25 -30.54 -12.28
N VAL A 540 -6.31 -29.77 -12.83
CA VAL A 540 -4.97 -30.23 -13.18
C VAL A 540 -4.17 -30.63 -11.94
N LEU A 541 -4.24 -29.84 -10.87
CA LEU A 541 -3.54 -30.16 -9.61
C LEU A 541 -4.03 -31.48 -9.00
N LYS A 542 -5.35 -31.73 -8.99
CA LYS A 542 -5.91 -33.01 -8.53
C LYS A 542 -5.39 -34.18 -9.35
N LEU A 543 -5.29 -34.01 -10.68
CA LEU A 543 -4.81 -35.04 -11.58
C LEU A 543 -3.31 -35.32 -11.42
N LEU A 544 -2.50 -34.28 -11.20
CA LEU A 544 -1.06 -34.40 -10.92
C LEU A 544 -0.81 -35.14 -9.61
N VAL A 545 -1.53 -34.79 -8.53
CA VAL A 545 -1.40 -35.47 -7.23
C VAL A 545 -1.76 -36.95 -7.37
N GLU A 546 -2.84 -37.27 -8.08
CA GLU A 546 -3.25 -38.66 -8.32
C GLU A 546 -2.22 -39.42 -9.16
N HIS A 547 -1.63 -38.79 -10.18
CA HIS A 547 -0.57 -39.37 -10.99
C HIS A 547 0.67 -39.71 -10.17
N ILE A 548 1.15 -38.76 -9.35
CA ILE A 548 2.29 -38.94 -8.45
C ILE A 548 2.02 -40.12 -7.50
N LYS A 549 0.85 -40.12 -6.83
CA LYS A 549 0.46 -41.23 -5.95
C LYS A 549 0.51 -42.58 -6.65
N ARG A 550 -0.01 -42.68 -7.88
CA ARG A 550 -0.02 -43.91 -8.68
C ARG A 550 1.38 -44.37 -9.09
N CYS A 551 2.30 -43.45 -9.35
CA CYS A 551 3.69 -43.76 -9.68
C CYS A 551 4.45 -44.32 -8.46
N TYR A 552 4.35 -43.65 -7.30
CA TYR A 552 5.06 -44.09 -6.08
C TYR A 552 4.37 -45.24 -5.34
N ALA A 553 3.08 -45.51 -5.57
CA ALA A 553 2.40 -46.66 -5.00
C ALA A 553 2.77 -48.00 -5.69
N ARG A 554 3.50 -47.95 -6.81
CA ARG A 554 3.97 -49.14 -7.56
C ARG A 554 5.43 -49.50 -7.30
N CYS A 555 6.10 -48.82 -6.35
CA CYS A 555 7.47 -49.08 -5.95
C CYS A 555 7.59 -49.88 -4.66
#